data_AF-A0A8J7EC23-F1
#
_entry.id   AF-A0A8J7EC23-F1
#
_cell.length_a   1.000
_cell.length_b   1.000
_cell.length_c   1.000
_cell.angle_alpha   90.00
_cell.angle_beta   90.00
_cell.angle_gamma   90.00
#
_symmetry.space_group_name_H-M   'P 1'
#
loop_
_entity.id
_entity.type
_entity.pdbx_description
1 polymer ?
#
loop_
_entity_poly.entity_id
_entity_poly.type
_entity_poly.pdbx_seq_one_letter_code
_entity_poly.pdbx_strand_id
1 'polypeptide(L)'
;MTFGSLERRPIVAEFNGGEISSDAGLLLIRQIDQHYGFSEQIAACFTDHRAPSRVEHSLEAMVAQRLYGLVQGYEDLNDHEVLRADRMLGIAVGKLERRHGEGAPLAGKSTLNRFEQSYRREDSAAVNPRYVKTTVDPVALEAVLLRLFFAQHSRPPKRLILDMDVTDDPTYGEQEGASFNGYYQSTCYTPLYIFCGRQLLVARLRPANVDPAAGALDELQRIIPAIQAQ
;
A
#
# COMPACT_ATOMS: atom_id res chain seq x y z
N MET A 1 -22.62 -8.64 -20.01
CA MET A 1 -22.89 -7.52 -19.06
C MET A 1 -21.77 -6.50 -19.22
N THR A 2 -22.08 -5.19 -19.30
CA THR A 2 -21.05 -4.13 -19.49
C THR A 2 -20.69 -3.48 -18.17
N PHE A 3 -19.41 -3.45 -17.83
CA PHE A 3 -18.88 -2.92 -16.55
C PHE A 3 -18.26 -1.52 -16.67
N GLY A 4 -18.36 -0.90 -17.85
CA GLY A 4 -17.77 0.39 -18.16
C GLY A 4 -16.81 0.30 -19.33
N SER A 5 -15.86 1.21 -19.37
CA SER A 5 -14.82 1.25 -20.40
C SER A 5 -13.47 1.60 -19.80
N LEU A 6 -12.41 0.98 -20.32
CA LEU A 6 -11.05 1.42 -20.10
C LEU A 6 -10.55 2.09 -21.38
N GLU A 7 -10.15 3.36 -21.27
CA GLU A 7 -9.86 4.22 -22.43
C GLU A 7 -11.05 4.27 -23.40
N ARG A 8 -10.93 3.66 -24.58
CA ARG A 8 -11.99 3.58 -25.60
C ARG A 8 -12.54 2.16 -25.76
N ARG A 9 -12.15 1.23 -24.89
CA ARG A 9 -12.52 -0.19 -24.98
C ARG A 9 -13.59 -0.52 -23.94
N PRO A 10 -14.75 -1.08 -24.34
CA PRO A 10 -15.75 -1.53 -23.39
C PRO A 10 -15.24 -2.76 -22.63
N ILE A 11 -15.54 -2.83 -21.33
CA ILE A 11 -15.29 -4.01 -20.50
C ILE A 11 -16.59 -4.80 -20.43
N VAL A 12 -16.59 -5.99 -21.03
CA VAL A 12 -17.77 -6.85 -21.16
C VAL A 12 -17.49 -8.19 -20.51
N ALA A 13 -18.38 -8.63 -19.62
CA ALA A 13 -18.39 -10.00 -19.12
C ALA A 13 -19.33 -10.86 -19.96
N GLU A 14 -18.81 -12.00 -20.42
CA GLU A 14 -19.50 -13.02 -21.21
C GLU A 14 -19.31 -14.40 -20.57
N PHE A 15 -20.28 -15.30 -20.78
CA PHE A 15 -20.28 -16.66 -20.21
C PHE A 15 -19.90 -17.73 -21.23
N ASN A 16 -19.13 -17.37 -22.26
CA ASN A 16 -18.70 -18.26 -23.34
C ASN A 16 -17.37 -18.98 -23.06
N GLY A 17 -16.78 -18.79 -21.87
CA GLY A 17 -15.57 -19.49 -21.44
C GLY A 17 -14.28 -19.01 -22.11
N GLY A 18 -14.24 -17.76 -22.61
CA GLY A 18 -13.04 -17.13 -23.16
C GLY A 18 -11.95 -16.87 -22.12
N GLU A 19 -11.57 -15.61 -21.91
CA GLU A 19 -10.64 -15.27 -20.83
C GLU A 19 -11.37 -15.26 -19.49
N ILE A 20 -10.97 -16.15 -18.59
CA ILE A 20 -11.59 -16.34 -17.29
C ILE A 20 -10.64 -15.79 -16.22
N SER A 21 -11.22 -15.12 -15.22
CA SER A 21 -10.48 -14.64 -14.06
C SER A 21 -11.31 -14.80 -12.79
N SER A 22 -10.64 -15.18 -11.70
CA SER A 22 -11.21 -15.22 -10.36
C SER A 22 -11.13 -13.87 -9.64
N ASP A 23 -10.45 -12.88 -10.25
CA ASP A 23 -10.09 -11.61 -9.60
C ASP A 23 -11.05 -10.46 -9.96
N ALA A 24 -12.25 -10.77 -10.45
CA ALA A 24 -13.22 -9.76 -10.88
C ALA A 24 -13.66 -8.79 -9.77
N GLY A 25 -13.51 -9.19 -8.50
CA GLY A 25 -13.71 -8.32 -7.34
C GLY A 25 -12.84 -7.05 -7.35
N LEU A 26 -11.71 -7.06 -8.07
CA LEU A 26 -10.86 -5.88 -8.22
C LEU A 26 -11.55 -4.68 -8.86
N LEU A 27 -12.62 -4.88 -9.63
CA LEU A 27 -13.39 -3.76 -10.17
C LEU A 27 -14.06 -2.92 -9.05
N LEU A 28 -14.54 -3.58 -7.99
CA LEU A 28 -15.07 -2.90 -6.82
C LEU A 28 -13.96 -2.21 -6.03
N ILE A 29 -12.82 -2.89 -5.85
CA ILE A 29 -11.65 -2.33 -5.16
C ILE A 29 -11.15 -1.07 -5.86
N ARG A 30 -11.06 -1.10 -7.19
CA ARG A 30 -10.75 0.08 -8.01
C ARG A 30 -11.73 1.22 -7.75
N GLN A 31 -13.04 0.96 -7.70
CA GLN A 31 -14.02 2.02 -7.45
C GLN A 31 -13.88 2.64 -6.06
N ILE A 32 -13.60 1.83 -5.05
CA ILE A 32 -13.30 2.31 -3.69
C ILE A 32 -12.03 3.16 -3.69
N ASP A 33 -10.98 2.68 -4.36
CA ASP A 33 -9.73 3.42 -4.50
C ASP A 33 -9.92 4.75 -5.21
N GLN A 34 -10.67 4.81 -6.31
CA GLN A 34 -10.97 6.05 -7.03
C GLN A 34 -11.86 7.00 -6.21
N HIS A 35 -12.72 6.48 -5.33
CA HIS A 35 -13.59 7.31 -4.50
C HIS A 35 -12.82 7.99 -3.36
N TYR A 36 -11.91 7.27 -2.72
CA TYR A 36 -11.14 7.77 -1.56
C TYR A 36 -9.72 8.23 -1.91
N GLY A 37 -9.22 7.90 -3.11
CA GLY A 37 -7.88 8.23 -3.59
C GLY A 37 -6.76 7.55 -2.82
N PHE A 38 -6.87 6.27 -2.43
CA PHE A 38 -5.82 5.61 -1.63
C PHE A 38 -4.50 5.57 -2.38
N SER A 39 -4.51 5.08 -3.62
CA SER A 39 -3.30 4.93 -4.43
C SER A 39 -2.67 6.28 -4.77
N GLU A 40 -3.49 7.28 -5.07
CA GLU A 40 -3.04 8.65 -5.35
C GLU A 40 -2.38 9.28 -4.11
N GLN A 41 -3.06 9.23 -2.96
CA GLN A 41 -2.57 9.84 -1.72
C GLN A 41 -1.27 9.20 -1.22
N ILE A 42 -1.14 7.87 -1.37
CA ILE A 42 0.10 7.15 -1.04
C ILE A 42 1.19 7.49 -2.04
N ALA A 43 0.91 7.48 -3.35
CA ALA A 43 1.89 7.81 -4.37
C ALA A 43 2.42 9.24 -4.24
N ALA A 44 1.58 10.19 -3.81
CA ALA A 44 1.98 11.58 -3.56
C ALA A 44 3.01 11.73 -2.41
N CYS A 45 3.15 10.72 -1.54
CA CYS A 45 4.20 10.69 -0.51
C CYS A 45 5.58 10.35 -1.08
N PHE A 46 5.68 9.97 -2.35
CA PHE A 46 6.93 9.59 -3.00
C PHE A 46 7.45 10.70 -3.92
N THR A 47 8.77 10.87 -3.90
CA THR A 47 9.50 11.64 -4.91
C THR A 47 10.06 10.68 -5.97
N ASP A 48 9.68 10.89 -7.22
CA ASP A 48 10.18 10.12 -8.36
C ASP A 48 11.42 10.79 -9.00
N HIS A 49 12.57 10.16 -8.84
CA HIS A 49 13.85 10.60 -9.41
C HIS A 49 14.17 9.90 -10.74
N ARG A 50 13.23 9.09 -11.27
CA ARG A 50 13.38 8.45 -12.59
C ARG A 50 13.28 9.52 -13.68
N ALA A 51 13.98 9.31 -14.80
CA ALA A 51 13.84 10.17 -15.96
C ALA A 51 12.41 10.04 -16.53
N PRO A 52 11.59 11.12 -16.58
CA PRO A 52 10.16 11.00 -16.93
C PRO A 52 9.88 10.34 -18.30
N SER A 53 10.76 10.56 -19.28
CA SER A 53 10.66 9.95 -20.61
C SER A 53 10.91 8.43 -20.63
N ARG A 54 11.41 7.87 -19.53
CA ARG A 54 11.69 6.44 -19.37
C ARG A 54 10.74 5.77 -18.36
N VAL A 55 9.78 6.51 -17.82
CA VAL A 55 8.79 5.97 -16.87
C VAL A 55 7.70 5.24 -17.65
N GLU A 56 7.70 3.92 -17.51
CA GLU A 56 6.65 3.05 -18.05
C GLU A 56 5.47 2.90 -17.08
N HIS A 57 5.73 2.86 -15.76
CA HIS A 57 4.71 2.72 -14.72
C HIS A 57 4.82 3.90 -13.76
N SER A 58 3.76 4.71 -13.66
CA SER A 58 3.66 5.79 -12.68
C SER A 58 3.73 5.23 -11.26
N LEU A 59 4.09 6.07 -10.30
CA LEU A 59 4.06 5.69 -8.88
C LEU A 59 2.67 5.23 -8.47
N GLU A 60 1.63 6.00 -8.83
CA GLU A 60 0.24 5.66 -8.57
C GLU A 60 -0.15 4.28 -9.13
N ALA A 61 0.22 3.96 -10.37
CA ALA A 61 -0.09 2.66 -10.95
C ALA A 61 0.64 1.51 -10.22
N MET A 62 1.89 1.72 -9.77
CA MET A 62 2.62 0.71 -9.00
C MET A 62 2.04 0.53 -7.59
N VAL A 63 1.63 1.63 -6.94
CA VAL A 63 0.93 1.61 -5.65
C VAL A 63 -0.40 0.87 -5.78
N ALA A 64 -1.24 1.26 -6.74
CA ALA A 64 -2.53 0.61 -7.00
C ALA A 64 -2.35 -0.88 -7.27
N GLN A 65 -1.39 -1.24 -8.13
CA GLN A 65 -1.09 -2.64 -8.43
C GLN A 65 -0.72 -3.44 -7.18
N ARG A 66 0.07 -2.87 -6.26
CA ARG A 66 0.45 -3.54 -5.01
C ARG A 66 -0.72 -3.63 -4.02
N LEU A 67 -1.48 -2.54 -3.83
CA LEU A 67 -2.66 -2.57 -2.97
C LEU A 67 -3.69 -3.60 -3.46
N TYR A 68 -3.94 -3.66 -4.77
CA TYR A 68 -4.90 -4.59 -5.35
C TYR A 68 -4.41 -6.04 -5.27
N GLY A 69 -3.11 -6.27 -5.45
CA GLY A 69 -2.49 -7.58 -5.22
C GLY A 69 -2.69 -8.04 -3.77
N LEU A 70 -2.38 -7.19 -2.80
CA LEU A 70 -2.56 -7.47 -1.37
C LEU A 70 -4.02 -7.78 -1.01
N VAL A 71 -4.98 -7.01 -1.54
CA VAL A 71 -6.41 -7.26 -1.30
C VAL A 71 -6.86 -8.63 -1.82
N GLN A 72 -6.24 -9.12 -2.89
CA GLN A 72 -6.52 -10.45 -3.45
C GLN A 72 -5.67 -11.58 -2.84
N GLY A 73 -4.82 -11.28 -1.86
CA GLY A 73 -3.95 -12.26 -1.21
C GLY A 73 -2.65 -12.56 -1.96
N TYR A 74 -2.28 -11.74 -2.96
CA TYR A 74 -0.99 -11.81 -3.65
C TYR A 74 0.03 -10.94 -2.92
N GLU A 75 0.47 -11.43 -1.78
CA GLU A 75 1.39 -10.72 -0.88
C GLU A 75 2.80 -10.65 -1.45
N ASP A 76 3.25 -11.72 -2.11
CA ASP A 76 4.63 -11.84 -2.56
C ASP A 76 4.89 -11.07 -3.85
N LEU A 77 6.04 -10.39 -3.90
CA LEU A 77 6.44 -9.67 -5.11
C LEU A 77 6.64 -10.57 -6.34
N ASN A 78 6.95 -11.86 -6.13
CA ASN A 78 7.14 -12.81 -7.24
C ASN A 78 5.82 -13.15 -7.96
N ASP A 79 4.66 -13.05 -7.30
CA ASP A 79 3.34 -13.22 -7.92
C ASP A 79 3.15 -12.26 -9.09
N HIS A 80 3.72 -11.06 -8.96
CA HIS A 80 3.71 -10.04 -10.00
C HIS A 80 4.57 -10.38 -11.23
N GLU A 81 5.30 -11.50 -11.26
CA GLU A 81 5.84 -12.03 -12.51
C GLU A 81 4.75 -12.62 -13.42
N VAL A 82 3.69 -13.18 -12.84
CA VAL A 82 2.51 -13.66 -13.58
C VAL A 82 1.48 -12.54 -13.70
N LEU A 83 1.16 -11.86 -12.58
CA LEU A 83 0.11 -10.83 -12.55
C LEU A 83 0.42 -9.63 -13.44
N ARG A 84 1.68 -9.40 -13.82
CA ARG A 84 2.04 -8.33 -14.77
C ARG A 84 1.32 -8.44 -16.12
N ALA A 85 0.89 -9.64 -16.49
CA ALA A 85 0.14 -9.94 -17.71
C ALA A 85 -1.35 -10.20 -17.45
N ASP A 86 -1.80 -10.16 -16.19
CA ASP A 86 -3.20 -10.39 -15.85
C ASP A 86 -4.07 -9.24 -16.35
N ARG A 87 -5.12 -9.58 -17.10
CA ARG A 87 -6.01 -8.59 -17.71
C ARG A 87 -6.99 -7.98 -16.73
N MET A 88 -7.43 -8.71 -15.70
CA MET A 88 -8.34 -8.14 -14.69
C MET A 88 -7.62 -7.14 -13.80
N LEU A 89 -6.40 -7.45 -13.39
CA LEU A 89 -5.53 -6.50 -12.70
C LEU A 89 -5.16 -5.33 -13.63
N GLY A 90 -4.88 -5.60 -14.91
CA GLY A 90 -4.64 -4.56 -15.91
C GLY A 90 -5.83 -3.62 -16.07
N ILE A 91 -7.04 -4.17 -16.13
CA ILE A 91 -8.29 -3.40 -16.13
C ILE A 91 -8.43 -2.61 -14.83
N ALA A 92 -8.21 -3.23 -13.67
CA ALA A 92 -8.36 -2.59 -12.37
C ALA A 92 -7.38 -1.41 -12.18
N VAL A 93 -6.10 -1.59 -12.52
CA VAL A 93 -5.07 -0.53 -12.50
C VAL A 93 -5.28 0.49 -13.62
N GLY A 94 -6.00 0.12 -14.68
CA GLY A 94 -6.29 1.00 -15.82
C GLY A 94 -5.19 1.03 -16.86
N LYS A 95 -4.44 -0.06 -17.00
CA LYS A 95 -3.35 -0.21 -17.96
C LYS A 95 -3.36 -1.60 -18.60
N LEU A 96 -3.77 -1.65 -19.87
CA LEU A 96 -3.81 -2.88 -20.67
C LEU A 96 -2.65 -3.00 -21.66
N GLU A 97 -1.96 -1.90 -21.94
CA GLU A 97 -0.86 -1.87 -22.89
C GLU A 97 0.34 -1.12 -22.31
N ARG A 98 1.51 -1.45 -22.83
CA ARG A 98 2.73 -0.71 -22.54
C ARG A 98 2.80 0.53 -23.40
N ARG A 99 3.43 1.57 -22.88
CA ARG A 99 3.78 2.75 -23.67
C ARG A 99 4.95 2.47 -24.61
N HIS A 100 5.91 1.66 -24.17
CA HIS A 100 7.13 1.38 -24.92
C HIS A 100 7.30 -0.12 -25.20
N GLY A 101 7.31 -0.47 -26.49
CA GLY A 101 7.65 -1.81 -26.97
C GLY A 101 6.65 -2.90 -26.58
N GLU A 102 7.07 -4.14 -26.75
CA GLU A 102 6.25 -5.32 -26.47
C GLU A 102 6.38 -5.78 -25.00
N GLY A 103 5.40 -6.57 -24.56
CA GLY A 103 5.41 -7.27 -23.27
C GLY A 103 4.26 -6.88 -22.34
N ALA A 104 4.34 -7.39 -21.12
CA ALA A 104 3.26 -7.26 -20.13
C ALA A 104 3.00 -5.78 -19.71
N PRO A 105 1.73 -5.35 -19.60
CA PRO A 105 1.36 -3.95 -19.37
C PRO A 105 1.69 -3.43 -17.97
N LEU A 106 1.70 -4.32 -16.97
CA LEU A 106 1.87 -3.98 -15.57
C LEU A 106 3.31 -4.22 -15.09
N ALA A 107 3.64 -3.69 -13.90
CA ALA A 107 4.99 -3.76 -13.36
C ALA A 107 5.30 -5.19 -12.90
N GLY A 108 6.45 -5.74 -13.32
CA GLY A 108 6.92 -7.03 -12.84
C GLY A 108 7.60 -6.94 -11.46
N LYS A 109 7.90 -8.10 -10.87
CA LYS A 109 8.49 -8.25 -9.54
C LYS A 109 9.70 -7.34 -9.27
N SER A 110 10.63 -7.22 -10.22
CA SER A 110 11.85 -6.44 -10.03
C SER A 110 11.61 -4.93 -10.01
N THR A 111 10.56 -4.46 -10.71
CA THR A 111 10.19 -3.05 -10.70
C THR A 111 9.52 -2.69 -9.38
N LEU A 112 8.59 -3.52 -8.92
CA LEU A 112 7.92 -3.34 -7.62
C LEU A 112 8.88 -3.50 -6.45
N ASN A 113 9.83 -4.44 -6.52
CA ASN A 113 10.87 -4.58 -5.50
C ASN A 113 11.71 -3.32 -5.34
N ARG A 114 12.18 -2.71 -6.45
CA ARG A 114 12.91 -1.44 -6.38
C ARG A 114 12.05 -0.31 -5.81
N PHE A 115 10.76 -0.31 -6.11
CA PHE A 115 9.81 0.65 -5.56
C PHE A 115 9.66 0.48 -4.04
N GLU A 116 9.47 -0.73 -3.52
CA GLU A 116 9.28 -0.96 -2.07
C GLU A 116 10.57 -0.71 -1.25
N GLN A 117 11.74 -0.82 -1.87
CA GLN A 117 13.02 -0.43 -1.24
C GLN A 117 13.14 1.08 -0.92
N SER A 118 12.17 1.90 -1.36
CA SER A 118 12.14 3.34 -1.07
C SER A 118 11.96 3.65 0.43
N TYR A 119 11.36 2.75 1.20
CA TYR A 119 11.00 2.98 2.62
C TYR A 119 12.18 2.79 3.60
N ARG A 120 13.25 2.08 3.21
CA ARG A 120 14.32 1.63 4.12
C ARG A 120 15.33 2.69 4.60
N ARG A 121 15.04 4.00 4.58
CA ARG A 121 16.12 4.99 4.68
C ARG A 121 15.88 6.12 5.68
N GLU A 122 16.28 5.90 6.92
CA GLU A 122 16.46 6.95 7.93
C GLU A 122 17.86 7.61 7.90
N ASP A 123 18.86 7.05 7.21
CA ASP A 123 20.21 7.66 7.15
C ASP A 123 20.60 8.15 5.74
N SER A 124 20.46 9.46 5.53
CA SER A 124 20.56 10.16 4.25
C SER A 124 21.99 10.37 3.69
N ALA A 125 23.02 9.71 4.23
CA ALA A 125 24.40 9.80 3.70
C ALA A 125 24.79 8.66 2.73
N ALA A 126 24.09 7.52 2.75
CA ALA A 126 24.48 6.30 2.03
C ALA A 126 23.61 6.01 0.78
N VAL A 127 22.88 7.00 0.26
CA VAL A 127 22.08 6.84 -0.95
C VAL A 127 22.95 7.07 -2.16
N ASN A 128 23.27 6.01 -2.90
CA ASN A 128 23.75 6.20 -4.26
C ASN A 128 22.54 6.51 -5.17
N PRO A 129 22.35 7.76 -5.62
CA PRO A 129 21.21 8.17 -6.43
C PRO A 129 21.19 7.46 -7.80
N ARG A 130 22.25 6.70 -8.14
CA ARG A 130 22.28 5.82 -9.30
C ARG A 130 21.28 4.67 -9.19
N TYR A 131 21.10 4.08 -8.01
CA TYR A 131 20.35 2.83 -7.82
C TYR A 131 18.98 3.01 -7.17
N VAL A 132 18.83 4.04 -6.32
CA VAL A 132 17.55 4.39 -5.71
C VAL A 132 16.94 5.53 -6.51
N LYS A 133 15.78 5.29 -7.11
CA LYS A 133 15.12 6.24 -8.00
C LYS A 133 13.77 6.73 -7.49
N THR A 134 13.37 6.25 -6.33
CA THR A 134 12.13 6.64 -5.64
C THR A 134 12.44 6.75 -4.15
N THR A 135 11.96 7.80 -3.52
CA THR A 135 12.12 8.03 -2.07
C THR A 135 10.77 8.40 -1.49
N VAL A 136 10.47 7.96 -0.27
CA VAL A 136 9.19 8.25 0.40
C VAL A 136 9.41 9.20 1.56
N ASP A 137 8.48 10.12 1.77
CA ASP A 137 8.36 10.89 3.01
C ASP A 137 7.55 10.05 4.02
N PRO A 138 8.19 9.49 5.07
CA PRO A 138 7.50 8.63 6.03
C PRO A 138 6.43 9.38 6.83
N VAL A 139 6.66 10.67 7.13
CA VAL A 139 5.70 11.49 7.87
C VAL A 139 4.45 11.73 7.02
N ALA A 140 4.64 12.05 5.73
CA ALA A 140 3.52 12.20 4.81
C ALA A 140 2.75 10.89 4.60
N LEU A 141 3.46 9.75 4.54
CA LEU A 141 2.85 8.43 4.38
C LEU A 141 1.98 8.07 5.59
N GLU A 142 2.49 8.26 6.80
CA GLU A 142 1.72 8.04 8.03
C GLU A 142 0.49 8.95 8.13
N ALA A 143 0.61 10.19 7.65
CA ALA A 143 -0.51 11.13 7.61
C ALA A 143 -1.62 10.72 6.63
N VAL A 144 -1.38 9.80 5.67
CA VAL A 144 -2.42 9.27 4.77
C VAL A 144 -3.56 8.64 5.58
N LEU A 145 -3.25 7.86 6.62
CA LEU A 145 -4.26 7.19 7.44
C LEU A 145 -5.20 8.20 8.13
N LEU A 146 -4.62 9.28 8.67
CA LEU A 146 -5.41 10.37 9.27
C LEU A 146 -6.24 11.12 8.23
N ARG A 147 -5.68 11.42 7.05
CA ARG A 147 -6.41 12.08 5.96
C ARG A 147 -7.62 11.26 5.52
N LEU A 148 -7.45 9.95 5.36
CA LEU A 148 -8.53 9.03 5.01
C LEU A 148 -9.60 8.95 6.10
N PHE A 149 -9.19 9.01 7.36
CA PHE A 149 -10.11 9.08 8.50
C PHE A 149 -10.93 10.39 8.48
N PHE A 150 -10.28 11.54 8.27
CA PHE A 150 -10.96 12.83 8.20
C PHE A 150 -11.92 12.93 7.02
N ALA A 151 -11.53 12.42 5.85
CA ALA A 151 -12.37 12.42 4.65
C ALA A 151 -13.71 11.66 4.84
N GLN A 152 -13.76 10.72 5.78
CA GLN A 152 -14.97 9.96 6.11
C GLN A 152 -15.89 10.67 7.12
N HIS A 153 -15.45 11.80 7.69
CA HIS A 153 -16.20 12.57 8.67
C HIS A 153 -16.56 13.95 8.12
N SER A 154 -17.83 14.14 7.75
CA SER A 154 -18.31 15.45 7.30
C SER A 154 -18.29 16.54 8.38
N ARG A 155 -18.24 16.15 9.66
CA ARG A 155 -18.11 17.04 10.82
C ARG A 155 -17.27 16.37 11.91
N PRO A 156 -16.47 17.13 12.68
CA PRO A 156 -15.73 16.59 13.81
C PRO A 156 -16.66 15.89 14.83
N PRO A 157 -16.41 14.63 15.19
CA PRO A 157 -17.20 13.92 16.19
C PRO A 157 -16.95 14.51 17.59
N LYS A 158 -18.00 14.52 18.43
CA LYS A 158 -17.91 15.03 19.82
C LYS A 158 -17.07 14.16 20.75
N ARG A 159 -16.83 12.91 20.37
CA ARG A 159 -16.08 11.92 21.13
C ARG A 159 -15.42 10.96 20.16
N LEU A 160 -14.16 10.65 20.42
CA LEU A 160 -13.41 9.58 19.78
C LEU A 160 -13.05 8.56 20.85
N ILE A 161 -13.15 7.29 20.50
CA ILE A 161 -12.66 6.17 21.32
C ILE A 161 -11.49 5.59 20.52
N LEU A 162 -10.31 5.62 21.12
CA LEU A 162 -9.08 5.13 20.51
C LEU A 162 -8.72 3.79 21.14
N ASP A 163 -8.75 2.74 20.32
CA ASP A 163 -8.34 1.40 20.72
C ASP A 163 -6.88 1.22 20.30
N MET A 164 -6.03 0.87 21.28
CA MET A 164 -4.60 0.69 21.08
C MET A 164 -4.27 -0.78 21.24
N ASP A 165 -3.88 -1.41 20.14
CA ASP A 165 -3.68 -2.85 20.09
C ASP A 165 -2.28 -3.19 19.61
N VAL A 166 -1.81 -4.33 20.09
CA VAL A 166 -0.56 -4.94 19.66
C VAL A 166 -0.87 -6.39 19.31
N THR A 167 -0.47 -6.80 18.12
CA THR A 167 -0.57 -8.19 17.64
C THR A 167 0.79 -8.62 17.11
N ASP A 168 1.03 -9.93 17.00
CA ASP A 168 2.22 -10.43 16.33
C ASP A 168 2.12 -10.31 14.81
N ASP A 169 3.28 -10.09 14.19
CA ASP A 169 3.52 -10.25 12.77
C ASP A 169 4.68 -11.25 12.60
N PRO A 170 4.38 -12.55 12.43
CA PRO A 170 5.37 -13.61 12.38
C PRO A 170 6.42 -13.40 11.28
N THR A 171 7.68 -13.62 11.63
CA THR A 171 8.79 -13.45 10.69
C THR A 171 9.38 -14.79 10.26
N TYR A 172 10.00 -14.80 9.08
CA TYR A 172 10.69 -15.95 8.54
C TYR A 172 12.17 -15.64 8.36
N GLY A 173 13.04 -16.57 8.78
CA GLY A 173 14.49 -16.41 8.69
C GLY A 173 15.04 -15.37 9.68
N GLU A 174 16.09 -14.65 9.27
CA GLU A 174 16.81 -13.70 10.12
C GLU A 174 16.50 -12.24 9.70
N GLN A 175 15.23 -11.85 9.79
CA GLN A 175 14.82 -10.49 9.46
C GLN A 175 15.30 -9.48 10.52
N GLU A 176 15.76 -8.31 10.06
CA GLU A 176 16.28 -7.27 10.94
C GLU A 176 15.20 -6.76 11.91
N GLY A 177 15.54 -6.67 13.20
CA GLY A 177 14.62 -6.23 14.25
C GLY A 177 13.58 -7.27 14.67
N ALA A 178 13.54 -8.45 14.04
CA ALA A 178 12.71 -9.55 14.52
C ALA A 178 13.23 -10.06 15.86
N SER A 179 12.33 -10.49 16.75
CA SER A 179 12.71 -11.02 18.06
C SER A 179 11.72 -12.08 18.54
N PHE A 180 12.17 -13.00 19.39
CA PHE A 180 11.27 -13.97 20.01
C PHE A 180 10.38 -13.29 21.05
N ASN A 181 9.06 -13.49 20.95
CA ASN A 181 8.09 -13.05 21.94
C ASN A 181 7.54 -14.23 22.74
N GLY A 182 7.64 -14.17 24.07
CA GLY A 182 7.18 -15.26 24.94
C GLY A 182 5.65 -15.42 25.01
N TYR A 183 4.87 -14.36 24.77
CA TYR A 183 3.41 -14.42 24.75
C TYR A 183 2.89 -15.09 23.47
N TYR A 184 3.42 -14.67 22.31
CA TYR A 184 3.05 -15.24 21.01
C TYR A 184 3.78 -16.55 20.67
N GLN A 185 4.81 -16.90 21.45
CA GLN A 185 5.65 -18.09 21.25
C GLN A 185 6.25 -18.20 19.84
N SER A 186 6.53 -17.07 19.21
CA SER A 186 7.05 -16.97 17.85
C SER A 186 8.11 -15.87 17.74
N THR A 187 8.96 -15.96 16.72
CA THR A 187 9.85 -14.87 16.33
C THR A 187 9.08 -13.95 15.39
N CYS A 188 8.79 -12.74 15.84
CA CYS A 188 7.87 -11.84 15.16
C CYS A 188 8.30 -10.37 15.30
N TYR A 189 7.54 -9.48 14.67
CA TYR A 189 7.37 -8.11 15.10
C TYR A 189 6.12 -7.99 15.98
N THR A 190 6.02 -6.91 16.76
CA THR A 190 4.79 -6.57 17.50
C THR A 190 4.32 -5.16 17.13
N PRO A 191 3.73 -4.97 15.94
CA PRO A 191 3.23 -3.67 15.52
C PRO A 191 2.27 -3.06 16.55
N LEU A 192 2.41 -1.75 16.78
CA LEU A 192 1.43 -0.95 17.50
C LEU A 192 0.41 -0.40 16.51
N TYR A 193 -0.85 -0.72 16.74
CA TYR A 193 -1.97 -0.16 16.01
C TYR A 193 -2.80 0.76 16.89
N ILE A 194 -3.28 1.87 16.31
CA ILE A 194 -4.29 2.72 16.95
C ILE A 194 -5.48 2.83 16.00
N PHE A 195 -6.65 2.41 16.48
CA PHE A 195 -7.90 2.45 15.75
C PHE A 195 -8.87 3.46 16.37
N CYS A 196 -9.75 4.01 15.53
CA CYS A 196 -11.00 4.61 15.97
C CYS A 196 -12.16 3.80 15.38
N GLY A 197 -12.73 2.89 16.18
CA GLY A 197 -13.69 1.90 15.69
C GLY A 197 -13.04 0.98 14.65
N ARG A 198 -13.46 1.08 13.38
CA ARG A 198 -12.92 0.25 12.28
C ARG A 198 -11.81 0.93 11.46
N GLN A 199 -11.47 2.17 11.79
CA GLN A 199 -10.54 2.97 11.00
C GLN A 199 -9.17 2.97 11.65
N LEU A 200 -8.18 2.49 10.89
CA LEU A 200 -6.78 2.49 11.28
C LEU A 200 -6.22 3.92 11.20
N LEU A 201 -5.66 4.42 12.30
CA LEU A 201 -5.05 5.75 12.39
C LEU A 201 -3.53 5.69 12.44
N VAL A 202 -2.98 4.64 13.09
CA VAL A 202 -1.54 4.44 13.26
C VAL A 202 -1.21 2.97 13.05
N ALA A 203 -0.16 2.70 12.30
CA ALA A 203 0.47 1.40 12.18
C ALA A 203 1.99 1.57 12.30
N ARG A 204 2.55 1.15 13.44
CA ARG A 204 3.98 1.28 13.72
C ARG A 204 4.58 -0.12 13.90
N LEU A 205 5.39 -0.56 12.95
CA LEU A 205 6.17 -1.80 13.10
C LEU A 205 7.22 -1.61 14.20
N ARG A 206 7.35 -2.60 15.09
CA ARG A 206 8.30 -2.59 16.21
C ARG A 206 8.89 -3.99 16.43
N PRO A 207 10.13 -4.10 16.92
CA PRO A 207 10.66 -5.35 17.43
C PRO A 207 9.77 -5.97 18.50
N ALA A 208 9.72 -7.29 18.55
CA ALA A 208 8.87 -8.03 19.48
C ALA A 208 9.37 -8.12 20.93
N ASN A 209 10.56 -7.59 21.22
CA ASN A 209 11.21 -7.60 22.54
C ASN A 209 11.02 -6.29 23.32
N VAL A 210 10.06 -5.46 22.94
CA VAL A 210 9.72 -4.20 23.62
C VAL A 210 8.46 -4.35 24.48
N ASP A 211 8.27 -3.43 25.42
CA ASP A 211 7.00 -3.35 26.17
C ASP A 211 5.82 -3.15 25.20
N PRO A 212 4.66 -3.82 25.39
CA PRO A 212 3.51 -3.65 24.51
C PRO A 212 3.11 -2.17 24.32
N ALA A 213 3.23 -1.34 25.35
CA ALA A 213 2.91 0.08 25.31
C ALA A 213 4.07 0.98 24.80
N ALA A 214 5.23 0.43 24.42
CA ALA A 214 6.37 1.23 23.95
C ALA A 214 6.00 2.09 22.72
N GLY A 215 6.24 3.40 22.80
CA GLY A 215 5.89 4.34 21.73
C GLY A 215 4.41 4.75 21.67
N ALA A 216 3.54 4.19 22.53
CA ALA A 216 2.13 4.54 22.60
C ALA A 216 1.90 6.04 22.85
N LEU A 217 2.62 6.59 23.84
CA LEU A 217 2.51 8.00 24.19
C LEU A 217 2.95 8.90 23.05
N ASP A 218 4.05 8.56 22.37
CA ASP A 218 4.60 9.34 21.26
C ASP A 218 3.60 9.38 20.09
N GLU A 219 2.99 8.25 19.77
CA GLU A 219 1.96 8.17 18.72
C GLU A 219 0.70 8.95 19.10
N LEU A 220 0.24 8.88 20.35
CA LEU A 220 -0.89 9.69 20.82
C LEU A 220 -0.59 11.19 20.77
N GLN A 221 0.60 11.60 21.20
CA GLN A 221 1.06 12.99 21.13
C GLN A 221 1.18 13.49 19.69
N ARG A 222 1.47 12.59 18.74
CA ARG A 222 1.50 12.90 17.30
C ARG A 222 0.10 13.06 16.71
N ILE A 223 -0.82 12.12 16.97
CA ILE A 223 -2.12 12.10 16.29
C ILE A 223 -3.19 13.00 16.94
N ILE A 224 -3.19 13.17 18.27
CA ILE A 224 -4.23 13.95 18.96
C ILE A 224 -4.25 15.41 18.48
N PRO A 225 -3.11 16.13 18.40
CA PRO A 225 -3.10 17.50 17.88
C PRO A 225 -3.56 17.58 16.42
N ALA A 226 -3.17 16.60 15.59
CA ALA A 226 -3.59 16.54 14.19
C ALA A 226 -5.11 16.37 14.05
N ILE A 227 -5.72 15.56 14.91
CA ILE A 227 -7.18 15.37 14.97
C ILE A 227 -7.89 16.64 15.47
N GLN A 228 -7.33 17.34 16.46
CA GLN A 228 -7.92 18.55 17.03
C GLN A 228 -7.85 19.78 16.09
N ALA A 229 -6.96 19.75 15.10
CA ALA A 229 -6.77 20.84 14.14
C ALA A 229 -7.75 20.82 12.96
N GLN A 230 -8.59 19.78 12.83
CA GLN A 230 -9.62 19.62 11.79
C GLN A 230 -11.00 20.07 12.29
#